data_AF-A0A257QX27-F1
#
_entry.id   AF-A0A257QX27-F1
#
_cell.length_a   1.000
_cell.length_b   1.000
_cell.length_c   1.000
_cell.angle_alpha   90.00
_cell.angle_beta   90.00
_cell.angle_gamma   90.00
#
_symmetry.space_group_name_H-M   'P 1'
#
loop_
_entity.id
_entity.type
_entity.pdbx_description
1 polymer ?
#
loop_
_entity_poly.entity_id
_entity_poly.type
_entity_poly.pdbx_seq_one_letter_code
_entity_poly.pdbx_strand_id
1 'polypeptide(L)'
;MHLAHFTYGKGCVRIMRVKRDTPLHEVRELETQVMMDGDFSASFLSSDNSKVIATDTVKNVVNIVGHDNPALDTEDFIATIADYFFAHYAQVDKVSITAMETKWARLNINGTPHDHAFVKDGNGRNRVTLIATRTTKQIASGVENFTFLKTTESGWTGYWMDQATTLKETTDRIFSTAMDASWAWSAAPANYPVANENILAAMMRVFASTYSPSVQNSLFLMGSAALEAAPEISSITLACPNKHYLPINMAPFNRDNPNITFTPTDEPHGQIECTVARDG
;
A
#
# COMPACT_ATOMS: atom_id res chain seq x y z
N MET A 1 5.30 -34.27 -17.66
CA MET A 1 5.27 -32.93 -17.04
C MET A 1 3.85 -32.67 -16.56
N HIS A 2 3.65 -31.98 -15.44
CA HIS A 2 2.32 -31.67 -14.89
C HIS A 2 2.16 -30.16 -14.68
N LEU A 3 0.94 -29.66 -14.85
CA LEU A 3 0.61 -28.25 -14.61
C LEU A 3 0.33 -28.06 -13.11
N ALA A 4 1.31 -27.53 -12.35
CA ALA A 4 1.22 -27.42 -10.89
C ALA A 4 0.35 -26.24 -10.41
N HIS A 5 0.39 -25.12 -11.11
CA HIS A 5 -0.43 -23.94 -10.85
C HIS A 5 -0.58 -23.13 -12.15
N PHE A 6 -1.74 -22.50 -12.34
CA PHE A 6 -1.97 -21.57 -13.43
C PHE A 6 -2.98 -20.50 -13.00
N THR A 7 -2.81 -19.31 -13.55
CA THR A 7 -3.72 -18.17 -13.44
C THR A 7 -3.50 -17.31 -14.67
N TYR A 8 -4.51 -16.57 -15.12
CA TYR A 8 -4.35 -15.62 -16.22
C TYR A 8 -5.36 -14.48 -16.10
N GLY A 9 -5.11 -13.39 -16.83
CA GLY A 9 -6.01 -12.25 -16.82
C GLY A 9 -5.41 -11.04 -17.51
N LYS A 10 -5.64 -9.85 -16.96
CA LYS A 10 -5.20 -8.57 -17.53
C LYS A 10 -4.49 -7.73 -16.47
N GLY A 11 -3.25 -7.35 -16.75
CA GLY A 11 -2.50 -6.38 -15.97
C GLY A 11 -2.65 -4.95 -16.50
N CYS A 12 -2.31 -3.98 -15.65
CA CYS A 12 -2.17 -2.56 -15.99
C CYS A 12 -3.39 -1.91 -16.66
N VAL A 13 -4.60 -2.30 -16.27
CA VAL A 13 -5.83 -1.65 -16.75
C VAL A 13 -6.01 -0.33 -16.00
N ARG A 14 -5.82 0.79 -16.68
CA ARG A 14 -6.01 2.14 -16.11
C ARG A 14 -7.45 2.61 -16.29
N ILE A 15 -8.07 3.10 -15.21
CA ILE A 15 -9.44 3.62 -15.21
C ILE A 15 -9.54 4.87 -14.35
N MET A 16 -10.26 5.88 -14.86
CA MET A 16 -10.64 7.10 -14.13
C MET A 16 -12.15 7.13 -13.99
N ARG A 17 -12.64 7.10 -12.75
CA ARG A 17 -14.05 7.24 -12.42
C ARG A 17 -14.28 8.64 -11.90
N VAL A 18 -15.33 9.29 -12.39
CA VAL A 18 -15.72 10.63 -11.95
C VAL A 18 -17.20 10.64 -11.61
N LYS A 19 -17.53 10.94 -10.37
CA LYS A 19 -18.90 11.13 -9.89
C LYS A 19 -19.24 12.62 -9.96
N ARG A 20 -20.35 12.95 -10.62
CA ARG A 20 -20.77 14.33 -10.95
C ARG A 20 -22.21 14.64 -10.56
N ASP A 21 -22.73 13.98 -9.54
CA ASP A 21 -24.13 14.15 -9.10
C ASP A 21 -24.37 15.53 -8.45
N THR A 22 -23.30 16.22 -8.04
CA THR A 22 -23.31 17.58 -7.49
C THR A 22 -22.22 18.43 -8.15
N PRO A 23 -22.20 19.78 -7.99
CA PRO A 23 -21.08 20.61 -8.43
C PRO A 23 -19.73 20.15 -7.88
N LEU A 24 -19.72 19.58 -6.66
CA LEU A 24 -18.56 18.95 -6.06
C LEU A 24 -18.33 17.59 -6.72
N HIS A 25 -17.43 17.55 -7.70
CA HIS A 25 -17.04 16.31 -8.39
C HIS A 25 -16.12 15.48 -7.51
N GLU A 26 -16.25 14.15 -7.54
CA GLU A 26 -15.31 13.22 -6.90
C GLU A 26 -14.59 12.40 -7.99
N VAL A 27 -13.31 12.11 -7.77
CA VAL A 27 -12.48 11.36 -8.72
C VAL A 27 -11.80 10.18 -8.05
N ARG A 28 -11.62 9.10 -8.82
CA ARG A 28 -10.80 7.93 -8.47
C ARG A 28 -10.08 7.44 -9.72
N GLU A 29 -8.76 7.54 -9.73
CA GLU A 29 -7.93 6.99 -10.80
C GLU A 29 -7.17 5.77 -10.28
N LEU A 30 -7.36 4.62 -10.94
CA LEU A 30 -6.78 3.35 -10.54
C LEU A 30 -6.02 2.72 -11.72
N GLU A 31 -4.98 1.96 -11.37
CA GLU A 31 -4.40 0.93 -12.21
C GLU A 31 -4.73 -0.42 -11.59
N THR A 32 -5.38 -1.31 -12.33
CA THR A 32 -5.82 -2.62 -11.83
C THR A 32 -5.17 -3.78 -12.58
N GLN A 33 -4.81 -4.82 -11.83
CA GLN A 33 -4.48 -6.15 -12.34
C GLN A 33 -5.55 -7.13 -11.87
N VAL A 34 -6.20 -7.82 -12.80
CA VAL A 34 -7.23 -8.81 -12.52
C VAL A 34 -6.76 -10.16 -13.06
N MET A 35 -6.67 -11.15 -12.17
CA MET A 35 -6.22 -12.52 -12.47
C MET A 35 -7.32 -13.51 -12.06
N MET A 36 -7.45 -14.61 -12.79
CA MET A 36 -8.47 -15.62 -12.57
C MET A 36 -7.88 -17.03 -12.58
N ASP A 37 -8.38 -17.85 -11.65
CA ASP A 37 -8.16 -19.29 -11.63
C ASP A 37 -9.50 -19.99 -11.83
N GLY A 38 -9.47 -21.19 -12.40
CA GLY A 38 -10.67 -21.94 -12.70
C GLY A 38 -10.42 -23.07 -13.70
N ASP A 39 -11.48 -23.51 -14.36
CA ASP A 39 -11.45 -24.60 -15.34
C ASP A 39 -10.90 -24.12 -16.70
N PHE A 40 -9.59 -23.86 -16.73
CA PHE A 40 -8.85 -23.35 -17.90
C PHE A 40 -7.68 -24.26 -18.32
N SER A 41 -7.42 -25.37 -17.64
CA SER A 41 -6.22 -26.20 -17.89
C SER A 41 -6.12 -26.74 -19.32
N ALA A 42 -7.26 -26.96 -19.99
CA ALA A 42 -7.34 -27.41 -21.38
C ALA A 42 -6.68 -26.43 -22.37
N SER A 43 -6.63 -25.13 -22.07
CA SER A 43 -5.92 -24.16 -22.93
C SER A 43 -4.41 -24.36 -22.90
N PHE A 44 -3.87 -24.85 -21.78
CA PHE A 44 -2.45 -25.14 -21.61
C PHE A 44 -2.06 -26.53 -22.13
N LEU A 45 -2.94 -27.52 -21.90
CA LEU A 45 -2.60 -28.93 -22.12
C LEU A 45 -3.04 -29.46 -23.49
N SER A 46 -4.08 -28.87 -24.10
CA SER A 46 -4.69 -29.38 -25.34
C SER A 46 -5.07 -28.30 -26.35
N SER A 47 -4.60 -27.05 -26.16
CA SER A 47 -4.92 -25.91 -27.04
C SER A 47 -6.43 -25.62 -27.16
N ASP A 48 -7.22 -26.01 -26.16
CA ASP A 48 -8.66 -25.77 -26.14
C ASP A 48 -8.97 -24.49 -25.37
N ASN A 49 -9.40 -23.46 -26.09
CA ASN A 49 -9.75 -22.15 -25.54
C ASN A 49 -11.24 -21.98 -25.21
N SER A 50 -12.06 -23.03 -25.33
CA SER A 50 -13.53 -22.95 -25.20
C SER A 50 -14.02 -22.36 -23.87
N LYS A 51 -13.24 -22.50 -22.79
CA LYS A 51 -13.54 -21.93 -21.47
C LYS A 51 -12.82 -20.63 -21.16
N VAL A 52 -11.85 -20.24 -21.99
CA VAL A 52 -11.01 -19.06 -21.75
C VAL A 52 -11.80 -17.78 -22.03
N ILE A 53 -11.79 -16.87 -21.07
CA ILE A 53 -12.32 -15.51 -21.19
C ILE A 53 -11.20 -14.66 -21.79
N ALA A 54 -11.44 -14.04 -22.94
CA ALA A 54 -10.42 -13.18 -23.56
C ALA A 54 -9.95 -12.10 -22.57
N THR A 55 -8.64 -11.84 -22.52
CA THR A 55 -8.10 -10.83 -21.59
C THR A 55 -8.57 -9.41 -21.93
N ASP A 56 -9.02 -9.18 -23.16
CA ASP A 56 -9.73 -7.95 -23.54
C ASP A 56 -11.11 -7.84 -22.87
N THR A 57 -11.84 -8.94 -22.75
CA THR A 57 -13.09 -9.01 -21.99
C THR A 57 -12.87 -8.65 -20.53
N VAL A 58 -11.77 -9.10 -19.91
CA VAL A 58 -11.42 -8.73 -18.53
C VAL A 58 -11.27 -7.21 -18.37
N LYS A 59 -10.57 -6.54 -19.30
CA LYS A 59 -10.50 -5.07 -19.35
C LYS A 59 -11.89 -4.44 -19.51
N ASN A 60 -12.74 -5.02 -20.36
CA ASN A 60 -14.11 -4.51 -20.57
C ASN A 60 -14.97 -4.66 -19.31
N VAL A 61 -14.83 -5.74 -18.54
CA VAL A 61 -15.51 -5.91 -17.23
C VAL A 61 -15.12 -4.80 -16.26
N VAL A 62 -13.82 -4.48 -16.14
CA VAL A 62 -13.36 -3.36 -15.30
C VAL A 62 -14.01 -2.04 -15.74
N ASN A 63 -14.10 -1.79 -17.05
CA ASN A 63 -14.74 -0.58 -17.58
C ASN A 63 -16.25 -0.53 -17.31
N ILE A 64 -16.96 -1.65 -17.49
CA ILE A 64 -18.41 -1.76 -17.23
C ILE A 64 -18.69 -1.52 -15.75
N VAL A 65 -18.00 -2.23 -14.86
CA VAL A 65 -18.17 -2.05 -13.41
C VAL A 65 -17.83 -0.61 -13.00
N GLY A 66 -16.81 -0.01 -13.62
CA GLY A 66 -16.42 1.37 -13.32
C GLY A 66 -17.43 2.42 -13.80
N HIS A 67 -18.07 2.19 -14.94
CA HIS A 67 -19.17 3.02 -15.45
C HIS A 67 -20.40 2.92 -14.53
N ASP A 68 -20.80 1.70 -14.17
CA ASP A 68 -22.04 1.47 -13.42
C ASP A 68 -21.90 1.88 -11.94
N ASN A 69 -20.67 1.96 -11.44
CA ASN A 69 -20.38 2.21 -10.02
C ASN A 69 -19.32 3.32 -9.82
N PRO A 70 -19.62 4.58 -10.24
CA PRO A 70 -18.65 5.67 -10.19
C PRO A 70 -18.30 6.13 -8.76
N ALA A 71 -19.15 5.82 -7.78
CA ALA A 71 -19.02 6.26 -6.39
C ALA A 71 -18.32 5.25 -5.46
N LEU A 72 -18.10 4.00 -5.90
CA LEU A 72 -17.49 2.99 -5.02
C LEU A 72 -16.04 3.34 -4.69
N ASP A 73 -15.66 3.15 -3.44
CA ASP A 73 -14.27 3.18 -3.04
C ASP A 73 -13.51 1.97 -3.60
N THR A 74 -12.19 1.98 -3.50
CA THR A 74 -11.33 1.02 -4.21
C THR A 74 -11.61 -0.43 -3.78
N GLU A 75 -11.78 -0.67 -2.49
CA GLU A 75 -12.09 -1.95 -1.88
C GLU A 75 -13.41 -2.54 -2.41
N ASP A 76 -14.48 -1.75 -2.38
CA ASP A 76 -15.79 -2.18 -2.88
C ASP A 76 -15.81 -2.32 -4.40
N PHE A 77 -15.07 -1.46 -5.11
CA PHE A 77 -14.93 -1.53 -6.56
C PHE A 77 -14.31 -2.85 -7.02
N ILE A 78 -13.19 -3.27 -6.40
CA ILE A 78 -12.57 -4.54 -6.76
C ILE A 78 -13.42 -5.74 -6.32
N ALA A 79 -14.13 -5.64 -5.19
CA ALA A 79 -15.08 -6.67 -4.78
C ALA A 79 -16.21 -6.83 -5.81
N THR A 80 -16.72 -5.73 -6.36
CA THR A 80 -17.77 -5.72 -7.39
C THR A 80 -17.27 -6.31 -8.71
N ILE A 81 -16.01 -6.07 -9.08
CA ILE A 81 -15.38 -6.75 -10.24
C ILE A 81 -15.37 -8.26 -10.04
N ALA A 82 -14.94 -8.75 -8.87
CA ALA A 82 -14.93 -10.19 -8.58
C ALA A 82 -16.35 -10.79 -8.63
N ASP A 83 -17.35 -10.09 -8.08
CA ASP A 83 -18.75 -10.52 -8.13
C ASP A 83 -19.27 -10.64 -9.56
N TYR A 84 -18.89 -9.69 -10.44
CA TYR A 84 -19.22 -9.78 -11.86
C TYR A 84 -18.70 -11.09 -12.46
N PHE A 85 -17.45 -11.48 -12.18
CA PHE A 85 -16.88 -12.71 -12.71
C PHE A 85 -17.63 -13.95 -12.22
N PHE A 86 -17.94 -14.03 -10.93
CA PHE A 86 -18.63 -15.19 -10.38
C PHE A 86 -20.08 -15.31 -10.86
N ALA A 87 -20.76 -14.19 -11.10
CA ALA A 87 -22.13 -14.16 -11.60
C ALA A 87 -22.24 -14.58 -13.08
N HIS A 88 -21.22 -14.27 -13.90
CA HIS A 88 -21.30 -14.45 -15.36
C HIS A 88 -20.50 -15.65 -15.89
N TYR A 89 -19.50 -16.14 -15.14
CA TYR A 89 -18.61 -17.20 -15.60
C TYR A 89 -18.56 -18.35 -14.60
N ALA A 90 -19.30 -19.42 -14.90
CA ALA A 90 -19.37 -20.61 -14.05
C ALA A 90 -18.02 -21.30 -13.87
N GLN A 91 -17.13 -21.19 -14.86
CA GLN A 91 -15.80 -21.81 -14.86
C GLN A 91 -14.74 -21.07 -14.02
N VAL A 92 -15.04 -19.87 -13.51
CA VAL A 92 -14.12 -19.11 -12.64
C VAL A 92 -14.31 -19.55 -11.19
N ASP A 93 -13.23 -19.94 -10.53
CA ASP A 93 -13.25 -20.39 -9.12
C ASP A 93 -12.64 -19.36 -8.17
N LYS A 94 -11.64 -18.62 -8.64
CA LYS A 94 -10.94 -17.60 -7.87
C LYS A 94 -10.66 -16.37 -8.73
N VAL A 95 -10.77 -15.19 -8.13
CA VAL A 95 -10.36 -13.92 -8.73
C VAL A 95 -9.39 -13.23 -7.77
N SER A 96 -8.22 -12.86 -8.27
CA SER A 96 -7.24 -12.07 -7.54
C SER A 96 -7.10 -10.69 -8.20
N ILE A 97 -7.29 -9.62 -7.44
CA ILE A 97 -7.22 -8.25 -7.95
C ILE A 97 -6.22 -7.45 -7.13
N THR A 98 -5.36 -6.70 -7.80
CA THR A 98 -4.55 -5.63 -7.20
C THR A 98 -4.96 -4.32 -7.85
N ALA A 99 -5.26 -3.30 -7.05
CA ALA A 99 -5.54 -1.94 -7.50
C ALA A 99 -4.56 -0.96 -6.86
N MET A 100 -3.94 -0.13 -7.69
CA MET A 100 -3.02 0.93 -7.29
C MET A 100 -3.66 2.28 -7.60
N GLU A 101 -3.78 3.14 -6.60
CA GLU A 101 -4.38 4.47 -6.78
C GLU A 101 -3.37 5.48 -7.30
N THR A 102 -3.84 6.37 -8.19
CA THR A 102 -3.24 7.68 -8.42
C THR A 102 -3.98 8.68 -7.57
N LYS A 103 -3.32 9.16 -6.51
CA LYS A 103 -3.95 10.05 -5.53
C LYS A 103 -4.09 11.46 -6.08
N TRP A 104 -5.31 11.96 -6.10
CA TRP A 104 -5.67 13.32 -6.53
C TRP A 104 -6.15 14.12 -5.33
N ALA A 105 -5.30 15.01 -4.81
CA ALA A 105 -5.66 15.92 -3.74
C ALA A 105 -6.48 17.09 -4.30
N ARG A 106 -7.65 17.36 -3.72
CA ARG A 106 -8.48 18.50 -4.13
C ARG A 106 -7.73 19.81 -3.87
N LEU A 107 -7.71 20.69 -4.87
CA LEU A 107 -7.09 22.01 -4.70
C LEU A 107 -7.88 22.83 -3.69
N ASN A 108 -7.16 23.54 -2.82
CA ASN A 108 -7.74 24.50 -1.89
C ASN A 108 -7.35 25.91 -2.37
N ILE A 109 -8.36 26.75 -2.64
CA ILE A 109 -8.20 28.14 -3.07
C ILE A 109 -8.72 29.04 -1.95
N ASN A 110 -7.83 29.84 -1.35
CA ASN A 110 -8.16 30.77 -0.27
C ASN A 110 -8.87 30.11 0.93
N GLY A 111 -8.46 28.90 1.32
CA GLY A 111 -9.06 28.14 2.42
C GLY A 111 -10.29 27.32 2.03
N THR A 112 -10.79 27.47 0.80
CA THR A 112 -11.98 26.76 0.29
C THR A 112 -11.60 25.64 -0.70
N PRO A 113 -12.03 24.38 -0.49
CA PRO A 113 -11.84 23.31 -1.45
C PRO A 113 -12.54 23.61 -2.79
N HIS A 114 -11.86 23.37 -3.91
CA HIS A 114 -12.41 23.60 -5.25
C HIS A 114 -13.32 22.45 -5.69
N ASP A 115 -14.42 22.78 -6.37
CA ASP A 115 -15.47 21.84 -6.78
C ASP A 115 -14.96 20.69 -7.67
N HIS A 116 -14.01 20.97 -8.56
CA HIS A 116 -13.61 20.01 -9.60
C HIS A 116 -12.14 20.14 -10.05
N ALA A 117 -11.27 20.71 -9.22
CA ALA A 117 -9.85 20.85 -9.53
C ALA A 117 -8.98 20.12 -8.50
N PHE A 118 -7.98 19.41 -9.00
CA PHE A 118 -7.13 18.51 -8.20
C PHE A 118 -5.66 18.68 -8.59
N VAL A 119 -4.78 18.39 -7.64
CA VAL A 119 -3.33 18.25 -7.84
C VAL A 119 -2.93 16.81 -7.53
N LYS A 120 -2.00 16.26 -8.30
CA LYS A 120 -1.48 14.92 -8.03
C LYS A 120 -0.71 14.94 -6.71
N ASP A 121 -1.09 14.09 -5.78
CA ASP A 121 -0.31 13.81 -4.58
C ASP A 121 0.67 12.67 -4.90
N GLY A 122 1.96 12.94 -4.73
CA GLY A 122 3.05 12.03 -5.11
C GLY A 122 3.62 11.23 -3.95
N ASN A 123 3.22 11.47 -2.70
CA ASN A 123 3.79 10.77 -1.56
C ASN A 123 3.05 9.45 -1.29
N GLY A 124 3.69 8.35 -1.70
CA GLY A 124 3.13 7.02 -1.63
C GLY A 124 1.99 6.77 -2.61
N ARG A 125 1.62 5.49 -2.76
CA ARG A 125 0.50 5.04 -3.60
C ARG A 125 -0.35 4.07 -2.82
N ASN A 126 -1.64 4.38 -2.65
CA ASN A 126 -2.56 3.46 -2.00
C ASN A 126 -2.67 2.18 -2.84
N ARG A 127 -2.64 1.04 -2.17
CA ARG A 127 -2.77 -0.29 -2.75
C ARG A 127 -3.91 -1.02 -2.09
N VAL A 128 -4.75 -1.65 -2.87
CA VAL A 128 -5.76 -2.59 -2.38
C VAL A 128 -5.60 -3.91 -3.11
N THR A 129 -5.64 -5.01 -2.36
CA THR A 129 -5.63 -6.36 -2.91
C THR A 129 -6.86 -7.12 -2.47
N LEU A 130 -7.40 -7.93 -3.37
CA LEU A 130 -8.49 -8.86 -3.12
C LEU A 130 -8.08 -10.25 -3.59
N ILE A 131 -8.33 -11.25 -2.76
CA ILE A 131 -8.42 -12.66 -3.16
C ILE A 131 -9.85 -13.10 -2.87
N ALA A 132 -10.61 -13.40 -3.92
CA ALA A 132 -11.99 -13.82 -3.82
C ALA A 132 -12.17 -15.23 -4.37
N THR A 133 -12.99 -16.02 -3.69
CA THR A 133 -13.62 -17.24 -4.21
C THR A 133 -15.12 -17.01 -4.28
N ARG A 134 -15.89 -18.01 -4.73
CA ARG A 134 -17.36 -17.93 -4.73
C ARG A 134 -17.99 -17.73 -3.34
N THR A 135 -17.27 -18.05 -2.27
CA THR A 135 -17.80 -18.01 -0.89
C THR A 135 -17.04 -17.09 0.05
N THR A 136 -15.82 -16.68 -0.33
CA THR A 136 -14.94 -15.88 0.54
C THR A 136 -14.34 -14.71 -0.21
N LYS A 137 -14.12 -13.60 0.50
CA LYS A 137 -13.38 -12.42 0.01
C LYS A 137 -12.38 -12.02 1.08
N GLN A 138 -11.10 -11.99 0.73
CA GLN A 138 -10.02 -11.52 1.58
C GLN A 138 -9.50 -10.22 0.99
N ILE A 139 -9.74 -9.10 1.68
CA ILE A 139 -9.33 -7.77 1.25
C ILE A 139 -8.20 -7.30 2.17
N ALA A 140 -7.18 -6.69 1.57
CA ALA A 140 -6.18 -5.92 2.29
C ALA A 140 -6.01 -4.56 1.62
N SER A 141 -5.86 -3.52 2.42
CA SER A 141 -5.53 -2.16 1.96
C SER A 141 -4.14 -1.79 2.45
N GLY A 142 -3.55 -0.77 1.86
CA GLY A 142 -2.14 -0.47 2.10
C GLY A 142 -1.67 0.78 1.37
N VAL A 143 -0.39 1.08 1.57
CA VAL A 143 0.31 2.14 0.87
C VAL A 143 1.72 1.67 0.51
N GLU A 144 2.17 2.00 -0.70
CA GLU A 144 3.53 1.72 -1.16
C GLU A 144 4.33 3.02 -1.28
N ASN A 145 5.63 2.97 -0.98
CA ASN A 145 6.58 4.08 -1.10
C ASN A 145 6.17 5.36 -0.34
N PHE A 146 5.50 5.20 0.82
CA PHE A 146 5.10 6.34 1.63
C PHE A 146 6.30 6.90 2.41
N THR A 147 6.79 8.06 1.99
CA THR A 147 8.05 8.62 2.49
C THR A 147 7.82 9.62 3.62
N PHE A 148 8.56 9.46 4.71
CA PHE A 148 8.56 10.36 5.85
C PHE A 148 9.93 10.39 6.55
N LEU A 149 10.17 11.44 7.35
CA LEU A 149 11.44 11.70 8.02
C LEU A 149 11.21 12.44 9.33
N LYS A 150 12.04 12.14 10.34
CA LYS A 150 12.27 13.01 11.49
C LYS A 150 13.76 13.26 11.68
N THR A 151 14.11 14.46 12.14
CA THR A 151 15.49 14.95 12.19
C THR A 151 16.21 14.63 13.49
N THR A 152 15.50 14.11 14.49
CA THR A 152 15.96 13.84 15.86
C THR A 152 15.06 12.78 16.48
N GLU A 153 15.24 12.48 17.77
CA GLU A 153 14.42 11.54 18.54
C GLU A 153 14.47 10.12 17.97
N SER A 154 15.64 9.73 17.44
CA SER A 154 15.96 8.38 17.03
C SER A 154 17.40 8.06 17.41
N GLY A 155 17.61 6.88 17.99
CA GLY A 155 18.92 6.35 18.31
C GLY A 155 19.15 4.96 17.72
N TRP A 156 20.36 4.48 17.94
CA TRP A 156 20.80 3.11 17.70
C TRP A 156 22.01 2.82 18.57
N THR A 157 21.78 2.11 19.66
CA THR A 157 22.75 1.79 20.71
C THR A 157 22.46 0.39 21.26
N GLY A 158 23.42 -0.23 21.93
CA GLY A 158 23.27 -1.55 22.58
C GLY A 158 23.14 -2.70 21.60
N TYR A 159 23.59 -2.54 20.35
CA TYR A 159 23.58 -3.61 19.36
C TYR A 159 24.80 -4.53 19.53
N TRP A 160 24.69 -5.73 18.96
CA TRP A 160 25.76 -6.72 18.99
C TRP A 160 27.02 -6.19 18.28
N MET A 161 28.17 -6.35 18.93
CA MET A 161 29.47 -5.92 18.39
C MET A 161 30.38 -7.14 18.21
N ASP A 162 30.92 -7.29 17.02
CA ASP A 162 31.87 -8.34 16.66
C ASP A 162 32.98 -7.81 15.73
N GLN A 163 33.80 -8.72 15.20
CA GLN A 163 34.90 -8.42 14.28
C GLN A 163 34.51 -7.69 12.98
N ALA A 164 33.21 -7.67 12.62
CA ALA A 164 32.70 -7.01 11.42
C ALA A 164 32.07 -5.63 11.72
N THR A 165 32.03 -5.21 12.98
CA THR A 165 31.28 -4.02 13.40
C THR A 165 32.17 -2.77 13.41
N THR A 166 31.87 -1.79 12.55
CA THR A 166 32.54 -0.47 12.51
C THR A 166 31.61 0.69 12.86
N LEU A 167 30.30 0.44 12.89
CA LEU A 167 29.29 1.45 13.17
C LEU A 167 29.45 1.97 14.59
N LYS A 168 29.40 3.30 14.73
CA LYS A 168 29.37 3.96 16.04
C LYS A 168 27.95 4.06 16.54
N GLU A 169 27.77 3.82 17.83
CA GLU A 169 26.50 4.06 18.51
C GLU A 169 26.12 5.54 18.42
N THR A 170 24.82 5.80 18.36
CA THR A 170 24.29 7.17 18.46
C THR A 170 22.98 7.17 19.21
N THR A 171 22.77 8.15 20.07
CA THR A 171 21.48 8.39 20.74
C THR A 171 20.62 9.40 19.99
N ASP A 172 21.16 10.03 18.94
CA ASP A 172 20.43 10.98 18.11
C ASP A 172 20.87 10.90 16.64
N ARG A 173 19.91 10.73 15.74
CA ARG A 173 20.11 10.64 14.29
C ARG A 173 18.83 10.96 13.55
N ILE A 174 18.98 11.30 12.27
CA ILE A 174 17.88 11.33 11.31
C ILE A 174 17.34 9.90 11.13
N PHE A 175 16.01 9.77 11.15
CA PHE A 175 15.31 8.55 10.74
C PHE A 175 14.40 8.90 9.56
N SER A 176 14.71 8.33 8.40
CA SER A 176 13.92 8.44 7.18
C SER A 176 13.61 7.07 6.60
N THR A 177 12.42 6.91 6.03
CA THR A 177 11.99 5.67 5.37
C THR A 177 11.00 5.95 4.24
N ALA A 178 10.87 5.00 3.33
CA ALA A 178 9.83 4.93 2.32
C ALA A 178 9.04 3.64 2.58
N MET A 179 8.00 3.74 3.41
CA MET A 179 7.27 2.60 3.95
C MET A 179 6.36 1.96 2.90
N ASP A 180 6.42 0.65 2.83
CA ASP A 180 5.36 -0.20 2.29
C ASP A 180 4.57 -0.78 3.47
N ALA A 181 3.25 -0.60 3.46
CA ALA A 181 2.36 -1.10 4.49
C ALA A 181 1.15 -1.79 3.87
N SER A 182 0.70 -2.88 4.49
CA SER A 182 -0.49 -3.64 4.09
C SER A 182 -1.23 -4.13 5.33
N TRP A 183 -2.50 -3.80 5.48
CA TRP A 183 -3.37 -4.27 6.56
C TRP A 183 -4.51 -5.12 6.02
N ALA A 184 -4.73 -6.26 6.67
CA ALA A 184 -5.77 -7.23 6.30
C ALA A 184 -7.07 -6.93 7.07
N TRP A 185 -8.18 -6.86 6.35
CA TRP A 185 -9.50 -6.64 6.94
C TRP A 185 -10.09 -7.97 7.42
N SER A 186 -10.50 -8.03 8.69
CA SER A 186 -11.32 -9.13 9.23
C SER A 186 -12.82 -8.89 9.06
N ALA A 187 -13.22 -7.62 8.95
CA ALA A 187 -14.57 -7.18 8.64
C ALA A 187 -14.53 -5.93 7.76
N ALA A 188 -15.64 -5.62 7.08
CA ALA A 188 -15.76 -4.35 6.39
C ALA A 188 -15.98 -3.22 7.43
N PRO A 189 -15.19 -2.13 7.39
CA PRO A 189 -15.47 -0.94 8.19
C PRO A 189 -16.69 -0.21 7.62
N ALA A 190 -17.21 0.77 8.36
CA ALA A 190 -18.30 1.62 7.86
C ALA A 190 -17.90 2.44 6.61
N ASN A 191 -16.63 2.82 6.50
CA ASN A 191 -16.06 3.52 5.34
C ASN A 191 -14.56 3.22 5.23
N TYR A 192 -14.15 2.58 4.14
CA TYR A 192 -12.76 2.20 3.91
C TYR A 192 -11.79 3.41 3.84
N PRO A 193 -12.06 4.46 3.04
CA PRO A 193 -11.19 5.65 3.01
C PRO A 193 -10.92 6.26 4.39
N VAL A 194 -11.97 6.47 5.19
CA VAL A 194 -11.84 7.05 6.54
C VAL A 194 -11.02 6.14 7.45
N ALA A 195 -11.26 4.83 7.41
CA ALA A 195 -10.50 3.88 8.21
C ALA A 195 -9.01 3.82 7.78
N ASN A 196 -8.73 3.82 6.47
CA ASN A 196 -7.38 3.88 5.92
C ASN A 196 -6.64 5.15 6.36
N GLU A 197 -7.29 6.31 6.30
CA GLU A 197 -6.73 7.58 6.77
C GLU A 197 -6.42 7.56 8.27
N ASN A 198 -7.32 7.01 9.09
CA ASN A 198 -7.12 6.87 10.53
C ASN A 198 -5.95 5.93 10.87
N ILE A 199 -5.84 4.80 10.18
CA ILE A 199 -4.73 3.85 10.32
C ILE A 199 -3.40 4.55 10.04
N LEU A 200 -3.28 5.24 8.90
CA LEU A 200 -2.06 5.94 8.52
C LEU A 200 -1.73 7.09 9.50
N ALA A 201 -2.75 7.85 9.91
CA ALA A 201 -2.58 8.94 10.88
C ALA A 201 -2.12 8.43 12.26
N ALA A 202 -2.61 7.27 12.71
CA ALA A 202 -2.19 6.65 13.95
C ALA A 202 -0.71 6.24 13.90
N MET A 203 -0.28 5.59 12.82
CA MET A 203 1.13 5.27 12.60
C MET A 203 2.01 6.53 12.57
N MET A 204 1.59 7.58 11.86
CA MET A 204 2.35 8.82 11.77
C MET A 204 2.44 9.56 13.10
N ARG A 205 1.40 9.51 13.92
CA ARG A 205 1.43 10.05 15.28
C ARG A 205 2.52 9.37 16.10
N VAL A 206 2.57 8.04 16.11
CA VAL A 206 3.60 7.27 16.83
C VAL A 206 5.00 7.63 16.34
N PHE A 207 5.21 7.68 15.02
CA PHE A 207 6.52 8.04 14.45
C PHE A 207 7.00 9.42 14.92
N ALA A 208 6.09 10.40 14.92
CA ALA A 208 6.40 11.79 15.23
C ALA A 208 6.54 12.07 16.75
N SER A 209 5.78 11.38 17.60
CA SER A 209 5.69 11.72 19.03
C SER A 209 6.52 10.85 19.97
N THR A 210 7.18 9.80 19.46
CA THR A 210 7.86 8.81 20.30
C THR A 210 9.35 8.72 19.95
N TYR A 211 10.22 8.74 20.97
CA TYR A 211 11.64 8.43 20.78
C TYR A 211 11.81 7.02 20.20
N SER A 212 12.60 6.89 19.14
CA SER A 212 12.82 5.62 18.44
C SER A 212 14.17 5.02 18.87
N PRO A 213 14.21 4.01 19.77
CA PRO A 213 15.45 3.34 20.11
C PRO A 213 15.93 2.40 18.98
N SER A 214 15.02 2.01 18.09
CA SER A 214 15.28 1.20 16.91
C SER A 214 14.12 1.31 15.92
N VAL A 215 14.39 1.05 14.64
CA VAL A 215 13.35 1.00 13.60
C VAL A 215 12.37 -0.13 13.92
N GLN A 216 12.86 -1.27 14.37
CA GLN A 216 12.06 -2.44 14.77
C GLN A 216 11.01 -2.07 15.82
N ASN A 217 11.42 -1.36 16.88
CA ASN A 217 10.49 -0.92 17.92
C ASN A 217 9.46 0.08 17.40
N SER A 218 9.89 1.04 16.57
CA SER A 218 8.96 1.99 15.94
C SER A 218 7.92 1.30 15.07
N LEU A 219 8.33 0.32 14.26
CA LEU A 219 7.44 -0.47 13.41
C LEU A 219 6.40 -1.23 14.25
N PHE A 220 6.83 -1.88 15.33
CA PHE A 220 5.89 -2.55 16.23
C PHE A 220 4.87 -1.58 16.85
N LEU A 221 5.33 -0.44 17.38
CA LEU A 221 4.43 0.56 17.99
C LEU A 221 3.47 1.18 16.97
N MET A 222 3.96 1.47 15.75
CA MET A 222 3.12 1.96 14.65
C MET A 222 2.05 0.92 14.28
N GLY A 223 2.44 -0.34 14.11
CA GLY A 223 1.51 -1.43 13.80
C GLY A 223 0.47 -1.64 14.89
N SER A 224 0.86 -1.58 16.16
CA SER A 224 -0.08 -1.65 17.30
C SER A 224 -1.07 -0.48 17.30
N ALA A 225 -0.61 0.75 17.07
CA ALA A 225 -1.49 1.91 16.99
C ALA A 225 -2.45 1.85 15.79
N ALA A 226 -2.01 1.28 14.66
CA ALA A 226 -2.89 1.02 13.52
C ALA A 226 -4.01 0.03 13.87
N LEU A 227 -3.68 -1.08 14.54
CA LEU A 227 -4.68 -2.02 15.03
C LEU A 227 -5.64 -1.34 16.01
N GLU A 228 -5.15 -0.52 16.95
CA GLU A 228 -6.04 0.21 17.87
C GLU A 228 -6.98 1.20 17.16
N ALA A 229 -6.51 1.85 16.09
CA ALA A 229 -7.29 2.83 15.34
C ALA A 229 -8.40 2.22 14.46
N ALA A 230 -8.28 0.94 14.09
CA ALA A 230 -9.26 0.24 13.26
C ALA A 230 -9.52 -1.18 13.81
N PRO A 231 -10.59 -1.38 14.60
CA PRO A 231 -10.99 -2.68 15.11
C PRO A 231 -11.17 -3.76 14.03
N GLU A 232 -11.52 -3.35 12.82
CA GLU A 232 -11.86 -4.22 11.68
C GLU A 232 -10.64 -4.78 10.93
N ILE A 233 -9.41 -4.40 11.28
CA ILE A 233 -8.20 -5.04 10.76
C ILE A 233 -7.69 -6.12 11.73
N SER A 234 -7.26 -7.26 11.18
CA SER A 234 -6.70 -8.39 11.95
C SER A 234 -5.18 -8.33 12.07
N SER A 235 -4.51 -7.80 11.05
CA SER A 235 -3.06 -7.67 11.01
C SER A 235 -2.62 -6.51 10.12
N ILE A 236 -1.40 -6.04 10.34
CA ILE A 236 -0.70 -5.07 9.51
C ILE A 236 0.75 -5.52 9.33
N THR A 237 1.20 -5.56 8.08
CA THR A 237 2.59 -5.79 7.68
C THR A 237 3.22 -4.47 7.26
N LEU A 238 4.41 -4.19 7.78
CA LEU A 238 5.20 -2.99 7.48
C LEU A 238 6.57 -3.42 6.97
N ALA A 239 7.03 -2.79 5.90
CA ALA A 239 8.38 -2.92 5.37
C ALA A 239 8.96 -1.51 5.20
N CYS A 240 10.03 -1.23 5.94
CA CYS A 240 10.61 0.11 6.05
C CYS A 240 12.12 0.05 5.79
N PRO A 241 12.60 0.52 4.63
CA PRO A 241 14.01 0.75 4.41
C PRO A 241 14.47 1.92 5.29
N ASN A 242 15.59 1.78 5.99
CA ASN A 242 16.24 2.88 6.67
C ASN A 242 17.06 3.70 5.66
N LYS A 243 16.46 4.76 5.13
CA LYS A 243 17.10 5.67 4.18
C LYS A 243 18.09 6.54 4.93
N HIS A 244 19.37 6.41 4.61
CA HIS A 244 20.43 6.99 5.41
C HIS A 244 20.68 8.46 5.06
N TYR A 245 20.86 9.27 6.11
CA TYR A 245 21.41 10.61 6.02
C TYR A 245 22.71 10.60 6.81
N LEU A 246 23.83 10.43 6.12
CA LEU A 246 25.14 10.23 6.74
C LEU A 246 25.80 11.57 7.05
N PRO A 247 26.22 11.86 8.29
CA PRO A 247 26.92 13.10 8.61
C PRO A 247 28.18 13.26 7.76
N ILE A 248 28.34 14.41 7.11
CA ILE A 248 29.54 14.71 6.32
C ILE A 248 30.70 15.04 7.26
N ASN A 249 31.87 14.43 7.05
CA ASN A 249 33.08 14.81 7.76
C ASN A 249 33.61 16.17 7.26
N MET A 250 33.43 17.20 8.08
CA MET A 250 33.86 18.57 7.76
C MET A 250 35.28 18.91 8.26
N ALA A 251 35.94 17.99 8.98
CA ALA A 251 37.28 18.22 9.52
C ALA A 251 38.34 18.61 8.47
N PRO A 252 38.34 18.05 7.24
CA PRO A 252 39.27 18.49 6.18
C PRO A 252 39.15 19.98 5.80
N PHE A 253 38.02 20.62 6.12
CA PHE A 253 37.78 22.04 5.88
C PHE A 253 37.97 22.92 7.13
N ASN A 254 38.56 22.37 8.20
CA ASN A 254 38.70 23.03 9.51
C ASN A 254 37.37 23.49 10.11
N ARG A 255 36.33 22.66 9.99
CA ARG A 255 34.98 22.92 10.52
C ARG A 255 34.46 21.71 11.28
N ASP A 256 33.61 21.97 12.28
CA ASP A 256 32.80 20.95 12.93
C ASP A 256 31.50 20.69 12.13
N ASN A 257 30.79 19.61 12.48
CA ASN A 257 29.47 19.30 11.95
C ASN A 257 28.58 18.79 13.08
N PRO A 258 27.96 19.67 13.87
CA PRO A 258 27.06 19.28 14.95
C PRO A 258 25.68 18.90 14.38
N ASN A 259 25.63 17.87 13.53
CA ASN A 259 24.41 17.38 12.88
C ASN A 259 23.71 18.42 11.98
N ILE A 260 24.48 19.16 11.18
CA ILE A 260 23.95 20.19 10.26
C ILE A 260 23.93 19.69 8.82
N THR A 261 25.00 19.02 8.37
CA THR A 261 25.17 18.63 6.97
C THR A 261 25.27 17.12 6.82
N PHE A 262 24.44 16.56 5.93
CA PHE A 262 24.33 15.12 5.71
C PHE A 262 24.35 14.81 4.21
N THR A 263 24.89 13.64 3.86
CA THR A 263 24.72 13.04 2.54
C THR A 263 23.47 12.15 2.58
N PRO A 264 22.40 12.48 1.83
CA PRO A 264 21.29 11.56 1.64
C PRO A 264 21.74 10.40 0.76
N THR A 265 21.44 9.17 1.16
CA THR A 265 21.65 7.99 0.35
C THR A 265 20.50 6.99 0.48
N ASP A 266 20.12 6.45 -0.66
CA ASP A 266 19.07 5.44 -0.79
C ASP A 266 19.68 4.03 -0.86
N GLU A 267 20.99 3.91 -1.13
CA GLU A 267 21.71 2.65 -1.32
C GLU A 267 23.13 2.66 -0.69
N PRO A 268 23.57 1.57 -0.03
CA PRO A 268 22.71 0.52 0.51
C PRO A 268 21.82 1.09 1.64
N HIS A 269 20.70 0.42 1.93
CA HIS A 269 19.84 0.73 3.08
C HIS A 269 19.66 -0.51 3.95
N GLY A 270 19.45 -0.30 5.25
CA GLY A 270 18.93 -1.37 6.10
C GLY A 270 17.47 -1.64 5.74
N GLN A 271 17.04 -2.91 5.70
CA GLN A 271 15.65 -3.28 5.48
C GLN A 271 15.09 -3.89 6.76
N ILE A 272 13.94 -3.37 7.22
CA ILE A 272 13.29 -3.83 8.45
C ILE A 272 11.82 -4.09 8.14
N GLU A 273 11.35 -5.27 8.52
CA GLU A 273 9.99 -5.72 8.25
C GLU A 273 9.38 -6.34 9.51
N CYS A 274 8.07 -6.14 9.70
CA CYS A 274 7.33 -6.85 10.73
C CYS A 274 5.86 -7.02 10.32
N THR A 275 5.21 -8.03 10.88
CA THR A 275 3.75 -8.14 10.90
C THR A 275 3.28 -8.08 12.34
N VAL A 276 2.38 -7.15 12.64
CA VAL A 276 1.68 -7.07 13.93
C VAL A 276 0.26 -7.57 13.70
N ALA A 277 -0.19 -8.50 14.54
CA ALA A 277 -1.54 -9.06 14.47
C ALA A 277 -2.17 -9.06 15.85
N ARG A 278 -3.50 -9.10 15.90
CA ARG A 278 -4.22 -9.33 17.16
C ARG A 278 -3.98 -10.76 17.63
N ASP A 279 -3.96 -10.95 18.95
CA ASP A 279 -4.03 -12.28 19.54
C ASP A 279 -5.32 -12.97 19.07
N GLY A 280 -5.19 -14.23 18.62
CA GLY A 280 -6.28 -15.03 18.06
C GLY A 280 -7.21 -15.63 19.11
#